data_AF-A0A956APQ9-F1
#
_entry.id   AF-A0A956APQ9-F1
#
_cell.length_a   1.000
_cell.length_b   1.000
_cell.length_c   1.000
_cell.angle_alpha   90.00
_cell.angle_beta   90.00
_cell.angle_gamma   90.00
#
_symmetry.space_group_name_H-M   'P 1'
#
loop_
_entity.id
_entity.type
_entity.pdbx_description
1 polymer ?
#
loop_
_entity_poly.entity_id
_entity_poly.type
_entity_poly.pdbx_seq_one_letter_code
_entity_poly.pdbx_strand_id
1 'polypeptide(L)'
;MRWLPGVLLIVSTALAWSPRAAGAQDLSGPADTVLEIPEGAGALPDTPADYTREVVGTVTWDYPTQASDPTRELIAAWRPAWDAIETDLGEALDSRMTIRVARNADEMRALAPVGLPPPEYAAGVTYPALGLVLLTFTAPHGVEPPDIQKVLVHELSHLALFRAVRGNPVPRWFAEGLAIQQAGELSFERAKVLMRATYGSERIPLRELSERFPTRAYDVDLAYAQSADIVRFLLDDPRGTVKLRRLVRELRTGATFADALEHAYYMRPAELEREWIADLSSRNRLFPLLLGGGVAWTLAALLLPIAYLRRRRRARDLLAAMARREAQERAERLRELIETLRARQAVWVVPTAPLLNAAEGEGSDPTPLRQEAASSDGAVPVVRVGDETHTLH
;
A
#
# COMPACT_ATOMS: atom_id res chain seq x y z
N MET A 1 -32.92 39.54 -35.25
CA MET A 1 -32.48 39.20 -33.87
C MET A 1 -31.15 38.46 -33.98
N ARG A 2 -30.09 39.08 -33.46
CA ARG A 2 -28.73 38.53 -33.35
C ARG A 2 -28.68 37.56 -32.18
N TRP A 3 -28.20 36.33 -32.38
CA TRP A 3 -27.56 35.51 -31.33
C TRP A 3 -26.51 34.60 -31.97
N LEU A 4 -25.24 34.86 -31.64
CA LEU A 4 -24.07 34.02 -31.89
C LEU A 4 -24.06 32.83 -30.90
N PRO A 5 -23.51 31.69 -31.31
CA PRO A 5 -22.58 30.93 -30.46
C PRO A 5 -21.29 30.69 -31.25
N GLY A 6 -20.08 30.96 -30.76
CA GLY A 6 -19.53 30.55 -29.48
C GLY A 6 -18.20 29.88 -29.82
N VAL A 7 -17.14 30.68 -29.94
CA VAL A 7 -15.78 30.25 -30.28
C VAL A 7 -15.24 29.42 -29.11
N LEU A 8 -14.91 28.16 -29.37
CA LEU A 8 -14.25 27.27 -28.41
C LEU A 8 -12.75 27.61 -28.39
N LEU A 9 -12.32 28.36 -27.38
CA LEU A 9 -10.92 28.64 -27.09
C LEU A 9 -10.28 27.39 -26.48
N ILE A 10 -9.46 26.69 -27.28
CA ILE A 10 -8.59 25.61 -26.80
C ILE A 10 -7.42 26.29 -26.06
N VAL A 11 -7.47 26.27 -24.73
CA VAL A 11 -6.34 26.68 -23.89
C VAL A 11 -5.35 25.51 -23.86
N SER A 12 -4.37 25.57 -24.76
CA SER A 12 -3.22 24.67 -24.78
C SER A 12 -2.21 25.14 -23.73
N THR A 13 -2.22 24.55 -22.53
CA THR A 13 -1.16 24.78 -21.54
C THR A 13 0.09 24.02 -21.96
N ALA A 14 0.92 24.66 -22.79
CA ALA A 14 2.31 24.27 -22.95
C ALA A 14 3.04 24.55 -21.64
N LEU A 15 3.37 23.50 -20.88
CA LEU A 15 4.32 23.62 -19.79
C LEU A 15 5.70 23.85 -20.40
N ALA A 16 6.13 25.11 -20.41
CA ALA A 16 7.46 25.53 -20.78
C ALA A 16 8.47 24.89 -19.82
N TRP A 17 9.29 23.99 -20.37
CA TRP A 17 10.43 23.40 -19.69
C TRP A 17 11.53 24.47 -19.62
N SER A 18 11.66 25.14 -18.48
CA SER A 18 12.76 26.08 -18.24
C SER A 18 13.98 25.30 -17.71
N PRO A 19 15.14 25.32 -18.39
CA PRO A 19 16.35 24.71 -17.88
C PRO A 19 16.93 25.64 -16.81
N ARG A 20 16.83 25.23 -15.54
CA ARG A 20 17.51 25.97 -14.46
C ARG A 20 18.97 25.52 -14.38
N ALA A 21 19.82 26.42 -14.84
CA ALA A 21 21.19 26.71 -14.43
C ALA A 21 22.06 25.52 -13.96
N ALA A 22 22.98 25.13 -14.84
CA ALA A 22 24.26 24.51 -14.48
C ALA A 22 25.01 25.41 -13.49
N GLY A 23 25.57 24.83 -12.43
CA GLY A 23 26.41 25.56 -11.50
C GLY A 23 26.55 24.97 -10.09
N ALA A 24 26.91 23.70 -9.98
CA ALA A 24 27.63 23.19 -8.82
C ALA A 24 28.51 22.03 -9.32
N GLN A 25 29.83 22.22 -9.28
CA GLN A 25 30.76 21.15 -9.59
C GLN A 25 30.61 20.08 -8.51
N ASP A 26 30.09 18.92 -8.91
CA ASP A 26 29.97 17.73 -8.07
C ASP A 26 31.37 17.11 -7.91
N LEU A 27 32.04 17.49 -6.81
CA LEU A 27 33.29 16.89 -6.36
C LEU A 27 32.96 15.67 -5.49
N SER A 28 32.51 14.59 -6.13
CA SER A 28 32.34 13.30 -5.48
C SER A 28 33.08 12.22 -6.27
N GLY A 29 34.37 12.08 -5.97
CA GLY A 29 35.15 10.91 -6.36
C GLY A 29 34.64 9.64 -5.65
N PRO A 30 34.96 8.45 -6.15
CA PRO A 30 34.54 7.19 -5.53
C PRO A 30 35.20 7.05 -4.15
N ALA A 31 34.40 7.12 -3.08
CA ALA A 31 34.81 6.61 -1.79
C ALA A 31 34.81 5.07 -1.88
N ASP A 32 35.96 4.49 -1.55
CA ASP A 32 36.16 3.06 -1.28
C ASP A 32 36.45 2.15 -2.49
N THR A 33 37.47 2.51 -3.28
CA THR A 33 38.54 1.51 -3.51
C THR A 33 39.30 1.44 -2.20
N VAL A 34 39.50 0.24 -1.62
CA VAL A 34 40.29 0.00 -0.38
C VAL A 34 41.25 1.15 -0.14
N LEU A 35 40.83 2.11 0.70
CA LEU A 35 41.62 3.32 0.92
C LEU A 35 42.88 2.83 1.62
N GLU A 36 43.99 2.81 0.89
CA GLU A 36 45.28 2.99 1.52
C GLU A 36 45.14 4.29 2.31
N ILE A 37 44.88 4.16 3.61
CA ILE A 37 44.68 5.28 4.51
C ILE A 37 45.99 6.06 4.47
N PRO A 38 46.02 7.29 3.89
CA PRO A 38 47.24 8.08 3.88
C PRO A 38 47.75 8.25 5.31
N GLU A 39 49.06 8.21 5.55
CA GLU A 39 49.60 8.40 6.91
C GLU A 39 49.03 9.68 7.54
N GLY A 40 48.26 9.53 8.62
CA GLY A 40 47.58 10.63 9.33
C GLY A 40 46.11 10.88 8.96
N ALA A 41 45.61 10.33 7.84
CA ALA A 41 44.18 10.17 7.64
C ALA A 41 43.66 9.05 8.56
N GLY A 42 42.43 9.15 9.04
CA GLY A 42 41.87 8.09 9.90
C GLY A 42 42.08 8.28 11.40
N ALA A 43 42.74 9.36 11.85
CA ALA A 43 42.73 9.73 13.25
C ALA A 43 41.29 10.01 13.70
N LEU A 44 40.85 9.28 14.73
CA LEU A 44 39.53 9.46 15.33
C LEU A 44 39.52 10.72 16.18
N PRO A 45 38.62 11.69 15.92
CA PRO A 45 38.46 12.85 16.79
C PRO A 45 38.10 12.45 18.22
N ASP A 46 38.47 13.29 19.18
CA ASP A 46 38.02 13.16 20.56
C ASP A 46 36.50 13.38 20.65
N THR A 47 35.85 12.65 21.57
CA THR A 47 34.42 12.83 21.83
C THR A 47 34.19 14.12 22.61
N PRO A 48 33.10 14.86 22.36
CA PRO A 48 32.74 16.04 23.13
C PRO A 48 32.63 15.77 24.65
N ALA A 49 32.82 16.81 25.47
CA ALA A 49 32.84 16.68 26.92
C ALA A 49 31.50 16.23 27.54
N ASP A 50 30.39 16.43 26.82
CA ASP A 50 29.04 16.00 27.20
C ASP A 50 28.69 14.59 26.71
N TYR A 51 29.68 13.78 26.34
CA TYR A 51 29.51 12.38 25.96
C TYR A 51 29.75 11.45 27.15
N THR A 52 28.90 10.43 27.23
CA THR A 52 29.12 9.26 28.06
C THR A 52 29.85 8.21 27.23
N ARG A 53 30.90 7.65 27.81
CA ARG A 53 31.55 6.43 27.32
C ARG A 53 31.13 5.23 28.14
N GLU A 54 30.66 4.19 27.49
CA GLU A 54 30.25 2.94 28.10
C GLU A 54 30.89 1.76 27.37
N VAL A 55 31.39 0.77 28.10
CA VAL A 55 31.98 -0.44 27.50
C VAL A 55 31.09 -1.63 27.82
N VAL A 56 30.54 -2.26 26.78
CA VAL A 56 29.64 -3.41 26.89
C VAL A 56 30.28 -4.57 26.16
N GLY A 57 30.87 -5.49 26.92
CA GLY A 57 31.68 -6.58 26.37
C GLY A 57 32.92 -6.04 25.65
N THR A 58 33.01 -6.28 24.35
CA THR A 58 34.11 -5.83 23.48
C THR A 58 33.78 -4.53 22.73
N VAL A 59 32.59 -3.97 22.92
CA VAL A 59 32.12 -2.77 22.21
C VAL A 59 32.23 -1.55 23.09
N THR A 60 32.83 -0.49 22.56
CA THR A 60 32.85 0.84 23.18
C THR A 60 31.75 1.69 22.57
N TRP A 61 30.89 2.23 23.41
CA TRP A 61 29.82 3.14 23.04
C TRP A 61 30.18 4.55 23.50
N ASP A 62 30.18 5.51 22.57
CA ASP A 62 30.30 6.94 22.88
C ASP A 62 29.01 7.64 22.43
N TYR A 63 28.29 8.31 23.34
CA TYR A 63 27.01 8.95 23.02
C TYR A 63 26.77 10.19 23.89
N PRO A 64 25.98 11.19 23.44
CA PRO A 64 25.62 12.34 24.27
C PRO A 64 24.95 11.89 25.56
N THR A 65 25.38 12.39 26.72
CA THR A 65 24.83 11.98 28.02
C THR A 65 23.30 12.17 28.09
N GLN A 66 22.76 13.16 27.38
CA GLN A 66 21.32 13.41 27.29
C GLN A 66 20.55 12.33 26.50
N ALA A 67 21.25 11.56 25.65
CA ALA A 67 20.70 10.47 24.85
C ALA A 67 20.92 9.08 25.49
N SER A 68 21.17 9.02 26.79
CA SER A 68 21.42 7.75 27.50
C SER A 68 20.28 6.75 27.37
N ASP A 69 19.03 7.20 27.54
CA ASP A 69 17.86 6.31 27.45
C ASP A 69 17.64 5.72 26.05
N PRO A 70 17.57 6.50 24.95
CA PRO A 70 17.44 5.92 23.61
C PRO A 70 18.68 5.08 23.21
N THR A 71 19.88 5.42 23.70
CA THR A 71 21.09 4.61 23.43
C THR A 71 21.05 3.27 24.17
N ARG A 72 20.41 3.19 25.35
CA ARG A 72 20.25 1.92 26.07
C ARG A 72 19.48 0.89 25.26
N GLU A 73 18.50 1.32 24.45
CA GLU A 73 17.78 0.43 23.54
C GLU A 73 18.70 -0.12 22.44
N LEU A 74 19.59 0.72 21.89
CA LEU A 74 20.62 0.28 20.92
C LEU A 74 21.62 -0.71 21.56
N ILE A 75 22.04 -0.43 22.79
CA ILE A 75 22.92 -1.30 23.58
C ILE A 75 22.25 -2.65 23.90
N ALA A 76 20.92 -2.69 24.04
CA ALA A 76 20.21 -3.95 24.18
C ALA A 76 20.08 -4.71 22.85
N ALA A 77 19.94 -3.98 21.72
CA ALA A 77 19.67 -4.56 20.41
C ALA A 77 20.92 -5.06 19.66
N TRP A 78 22.10 -4.47 19.88
CA TRP A 78 23.28 -4.76 19.03
C TRP A 78 23.73 -6.22 19.07
N ARG A 79 23.68 -6.88 20.24
CA ARG A 79 24.23 -8.24 20.38
C ARG A 79 23.36 -9.27 19.66
N PRO A 80 22.04 -9.34 19.88
CA PRO A 80 21.17 -10.19 19.09
C PRO A 80 21.27 -9.92 17.57
N ALA A 81 21.40 -8.65 17.16
CA ALA A 81 21.57 -8.30 15.75
C ALA A 81 22.88 -8.85 15.17
N TRP A 82 23.99 -8.69 15.88
CA TRP A 82 25.28 -9.22 15.45
C TRP A 82 25.29 -10.75 15.38
N ASP A 83 24.71 -11.43 16.38
CA ASP A 83 24.64 -12.89 16.40
C ASP A 83 23.82 -13.44 15.21
N ALA A 84 22.75 -12.72 14.82
CA ALA A 84 21.98 -13.04 13.62
C ALA A 84 22.82 -12.84 12.35
N ILE A 85 23.55 -11.73 12.23
CA ILE A 85 24.43 -11.46 11.09
C ILE A 85 25.55 -12.52 10.98
N GLU A 86 26.18 -12.90 12.09
CA GLU A 86 27.18 -13.99 12.14
C GLU A 86 26.59 -15.32 11.68
N THR A 87 25.36 -15.61 12.12
CA THR A 87 24.63 -16.80 11.71
C THR A 87 24.37 -16.79 10.20
N ASP A 88 23.94 -15.67 9.63
CA ASP A 88 23.69 -15.54 8.19
C ASP A 88 24.98 -15.73 7.38
N LEU A 89 26.07 -15.06 7.79
CA LEU A 89 27.37 -15.13 7.12
C LEU A 89 28.09 -16.46 7.33
N GLY A 90 27.75 -17.19 8.40
CA GLY A 90 28.32 -18.50 8.73
C GLY A 90 29.74 -18.46 9.28
N GLU A 91 30.15 -17.33 9.84
CA GLU A 91 31.49 -17.09 10.40
C GLU A 91 31.36 -16.52 11.81
N ALA A 92 32.24 -16.94 12.72
CA ALA A 92 32.39 -16.30 14.03
C ALA A 92 33.35 -15.11 13.89
N LEU A 93 32.88 -13.92 14.19
CA LEU A 93 33.58 -12.67 13.90
C LEU A 93 34.08 -12.03 15.20
N ASP A 94 35.21 -11.31 15.12
CA ASP A 94 35.59 -10.42 16.21
C ASP A 94 34.50 -9.36 16.36
N SER A 95 33.96 -9.19 17.56
CA SER A 95 32.92 -8.21 17.89
C SER A 95 33.48 -6.89 18.43
N ARG A 96 34.81 -6.76 18.58
CA ARG A 96 35.43 -5.51 19.02
C ARG A 96 35.12 -4.37 18.07
N MET A 97 34.51 -3.30 18.53
CA MET A 97 34.23 -2.12 17.72
C MET A 97 33.98 -0.90 18.61
N THR A 98 33.99 0.28 17.99
CA THR A 98 33.52 1.53 18.60
C THR A 98 32.26 1.98 17.88
N ILE A 99 31.19 2.24 18.62
CA ILE A 99 29.95 2.79 18.11
C ILE A 99 29.80 4.19 18.71
N ARG A 100 29.77 5.22 17.86
CA ARG A 100 29.52 6.59 18.28
C ARG A 100 28.15 7.05 17.81
N VAL A 101 27.34 7.56 18.72
CA VAL A 101 26.02 8.10 18.38
C VAL A 101 26.08 9.62 18.45
N ALA A 102 25.66 10.29 17.39
CA ALA A 102 25.61 11.74 17.28
C ALA A 102 24.17 12.26 17.42
N ARG A 103 24.01 13.51 17.88
CA ARG A 103 22.70 14.17 17.94
C ARG A 103 22.14 14.44 16.54
N ASN A 104 23.02 14.80 15.61
CA ASN A 104 22.65 15.15 14.23
C ASN A 104 23.75 14.81 13.22
N ALA A 105 23.43 14.99 11.93
CA ALA A 105 24.32 14.70 10.82
C ALA A 105 25.63 15.52 10.85
N ASP A 106 25.56 16.79 11.25
CA ASP A 106 26.74 17.66 11.36
C ASP A 106 27.70 17.17 12.44
N GLU A 107 27.17 16.76 13.59
CA GLU A 107 27.95 16.18 14.67
C GLU A 107 28.51 14.80 14.28
N MET A 108 27.73 13.97 13.57
CA MET A 108 28.21 12.70 13.04
C MET A 108 29.41 12.92 12.11
N ARG A 109 29.35 13.94 11.24
CA ARG A 109 30.46 14.35 10.38
C ARG A 109 31.67 14.83 11.18
N ALA A 110 31.47 15.55 12.28
CA ALA A 110 32.55 16.00 13.15
C ALA A 110 33.22 14.86 13.94
N LEU A 111 32.50 13.76 14.21
CA LEU A 111 33.02 12.56 14.88
C LEU A 111 33.72 11.58 13.92
N ALA A 112 33.59 11.81 12.61
CA ALA A 112 34.19 10.97 11.58
C ALA A 112 35.71 11.10 11.53
N PRO A 113 36.42 10.05 11.06
CA PRO A 113 37.86 10.12 10.93
C PRO A 113 38.30 11.28 10.03
N VAL A 114 39.36 11.97 10.43
CA VAL A 114 39.85 13.16 9.72
C VAL A 114 40.17 12.80 8.26
N GLY A 115 39.60 13.56 7.33
CA GLY A 115 39.76 13.36 5.88
C GLY A 115 38.76 12.39 5.25
N LEU A 116 37.90 11.73 6.03
CA LEU A 116 36.94 10.72 5.55
C LEU A 116 35.50 11.04 6.02
N PRO A 117 34.89 12.15 5.58
CA PRO A 117 33.56 12.52 6.04
C PRO A 117 32.47 11.56 5.52
N PRO A 118 31.39 11.33 6.28
CA PRO A 118 30.24 10.56 5.82
C PRO A 118 29.53 11.24 4.62
N PRO A 119 28.78 10.47 3.81
CA PRO A 119 27.85 11.02 2.84
C PRO A 119 26.82 11.94 3.51
N GLU A 120 26.44 13.04 2.87
CA GLU A 120 25.54 14.06 3.46
C GLU A 120 24.13 13.55 3.76
N TYR A 121 23.72 12.46 3.09
CA TYR A 121 22.40 11.85 3.25
C TYR A 121 22.37 10.71 4.28
N ALA A 122 23.52 10.33 4.84
CA ALA A 122 23.64 9.14 5.67
C ALA A 122 23.09 9.36 7.10
N ALA A 123 22.23 8.45 7.57
CA ALA A 123 21.80 8.39 8.98
C ALA A 123 22.73 7.51 9.85
N GLY A 124 23.63 6.77 9.19
CA GLY A 124 24.70 5.98 9.80
C GLY A 124 25.81 5.76 8.78
N VAL A 125 27.02 5.48 9.27
CA VAL A 125 28.15 5.11 8.43
C VAL A 125 29.09 4.17 9.19
N THR A 126 29.68 3.23 8.47
CA THR A 126 30.68 2.31 9.01
C THR A 126 32.02 2.55 8.34
N TYR A 127 33.09 2.54 9.14
CA TYR A 127 34.47 2.50 8.68
C TYR A 127 35.07 1.14 9.07
N PRO A 128 34.92 0.10 8.23
CA PRO A 128 35.16 -1.28 8.65
C PRO A 128 36.61 -1.55 9.07
N ALA A 129 37.58 -0.94 8.38
CA ALA A 129 39.00 -1.07 8.69
C ALA A 129 39.37 -0.50 10.07
N LEU A 130 38.59 0.48 10.58
CA LEU A 130 38.77 1.07 11.90
C LEU A 130 37.92 0.38 12.99
N GLY A 131 36.99 -0.51 12.59
CA GLY A 131 35.98 -1.04 13.51
C GLY A 131 35.10 0.06 14.11
N LEU A 132 34.81 1.12 13.35
CA LEU A 132 34.01 2.25 13.79
C LEU A 132 32.64 2.24 13.10
N VAL A 133 31.59 2.42 13.90
CA VAL A 133 30.23 2.71 13.44
C VAL A 133 29.82 4.08 13.98
N LEU A 134 29.30 4.94 13.12
CA LEU A 134 28.70 6.22 13.49
C LEU A 134 27.21 6.18 13.20
N LEU A 135 26.40 6.68 14.12
CA LEU A 135 24.95 6.77 13.98
C LEU A 135 24.47 8.18 14.31
N THR A 136 23.31 8.57 13.80
CA THR A 136 22.63 9.79 14.25
C THR A 136 21.13 9.57 14.50
N PHE A 137 20.58 10.25 15.49
CA PHE A 137 19.15 10.21 15.82
C PHE A 137 18.27 11.02 14.85
N THR A 138 18.86 11.84 13.98
CA THR A 138 18.09 12.68 13.05
C THR A 138 18.41 12.32 11.61
N ALA A 139 17.38 12.26 10.77
CA ALA A 139 17.58 12.08 9.35
C ALA A 139 18.14 13.38 8.76
N PRO A 140 19.17 13.34 7.91
CA PRO A 140 19.67 14.54 7.22
C PRO A 140 18.60 15.17 6.32
N HIS A 141 17.71 14.34 5.75
CA HIS A 141 16.65 14.75 4.84
C HIS A 141 15.35 13.97 5.13
N GLY A 142 14.56 14.41 6.11
CA GLY A 142 13.27 13.78 6.44
C GLY A 142 12.54 14.48 7.60
N VAL A 143 11.21 14.40 7.60
CA VAL A 143 10.37 14.87 8.72
C VAL A 143 10.28 13.81 9.82
N GLU A 144 10.41 12.53 9.46
CA GLU A 144 10.35 11.40 10.38
C GLU A 144 11.76 10.96 10.81
N PRO A 145 11.97 10.69 12.11
CA PRO A 145 13.23 10.12 12.59
C PRO A 145 13.50 8.75 11.93
N PRO A 146 14.77 8.44 11.61
CA PRO A 146 15.13 7.12 11.10
C PRO A 146 14.87 6.06 12.17
N ASP A 147 14.53 4.84 11.73
CA ASP A 147 14.53 3.67 12.62
C ASP A 147 15.98 3.31 12.95
N ILE A 148 16.51 3.95 13.99
CA ILE A 148 17.94 3.88 14.33
C ILE A 148 18.39 2.46 14.69
N GLN A 149 17.48 1.59 15.14
CA GLN A 149 17.80 0.18 15.32
C GLN A 149 18.09 -0.50 13.99
N LYS A 150 17.27 -0.26 12.96
CA LYS A 150 17.55 -0.79 11.61
C LYS A 150 18.83 -0.21 11.03
N VAL A 151 19.08 1.09 11.19
CA VAL A 151 20.34 1.73 10.78
C VAL A 151 21.52 1.05 11.48
N LEU A 152 21.44 0.79 12.79
CA LEU A 152 22.47 0.04 13.50
C LEU A 152 22.69 -1.35 12.88
N VAL A 153 21.63 -2.12 12.60
CA VAL A 153 21.79 -3.45 11.97
C VAL A 153 22.43 -3.35 10.58
N HIS A 154 22.05 -2.34 9.79
CA HIS A 154 22.63 -2.07 8.47
C HIS A 154 24.13 -1.78 8.56
N GLU A 155 24.54 -0.90 9.48
CA GLU A 155 25.95 -0.59 9.71
C GLU A 155 26.75 -1.78 10.28
N LEU A 156 26.16 -2.54 11.20
CA LEU A 156 26.77 -3.78 11.70
C LEU A 156 26.98 -4.81 10.59
N SER A 157 26.06 -4.88 9.62
CA SER A 157 26.18 -5.77 8.45
C SER A 157 27.43 -5.44 7.64
N HIS A 158 27.68 -4.17 7.36
CA HIS A 158 28.88 -3.72 6.63
C HIS A 158 30.17 -4.13 7.35
N LEU A 159 30.25 -3.89 8.67
CA LEU A 159 31.41 -4.28 9.47
C LEU A 159 31.60 -5.81 9.49
N ALA A 160 30.50 -6.55 9.69
CA ALA A 160 30.52 -7.99 9.76
C ALA A 160 30.94 -8.63 8.42
N LEU A 161 30.40 -8.15 7.30
CA LEU A 161 30.75 -8.61 5.97
C LEU A 161 32.25 -8.39 5.70
N PHE A 162 32.77 -7.19 5.99
CA PHE A 162 34.20 -6.88 5.86
C PHE A 162 35.07 -7.85 6.66
N ARG A 163 34.69 -8.17 7.90
CA ARG A 163 35.41 -9.13 8.76
C ARG A 163 35.30 -10.56 8.24
N ALA A 164 34.12 -10.96 7.78
CA ALA A 164 33.87 -12.30 7.25
C ALA A 164 34.75 -12.59 6.03
N VAL A 165 34.84 -11.63 5.10
CA VAL A 165 35.67 -11.74 3.89
C VAL A 165 37.13 -11.28 4.08
N ARG A 166 37.54 -10.93 5.29
CA ARG A 166 38.89 -10.42 5.64
C ARG A 166 39.34 -9.22 4.81
N GLY A 167 38.41 -8.32 4.50
CA GLY A 167 38.65 -7.12 3.71
C GLY A 167 38.84 -7.37 2.21
N ASN A 168 38.63 -8.60 1.72
CA ASN A 168 38.64 -8.86 0.28
C ASN A 168 37.51 -8.08 -0.43
N PRO A 169 37.73 -7.63 -1.68
CA PRO A 169 36.77 -6.77 -2.37
C PRO A 169 35.42 -7.44 -2.61
N VAL A 170 34.35 -6.69 -2.37
CA VAL A 170 32.97 -7.09 -2.64
C VAL A 170 32.27 -5.97 -3.42
N PRO A 171 31.48 -6.27 -4.47
CA PRO A 171 30.72 -5.26 -5.18
C PRO A 171 29.78 -4.51 -4.24
N ARG A 172 29.75 -3.18 -4.37
CA ARG A 172 28.95 -2.33 -3.47
C ARG A 172 27.48 -2.72 -3.45
N TRP A 173 26.88 -3.02 -4.60
CA TRP A 173 25.47 -3.45 -4.66
C TRP A 173 25.19 -4.68 -3.79
N PHE A 174 26.15 -5.60 -3.66
CA PHE A 174 25.95 -6.80 -2.85
C PHE A 174 26.04 -6.45 -1.37
N ALA A 175 27.03 -5.65 -0.97
CA ALA A 175 27.19 -5.21 0.42
C ALA A 175 25.96 -4.41 0.90
N GLU A 176 25.50 -3.44 0.11
CA GLU A 176 24.32 -2.63 0.42
C GLU A 176 23.03 -3.45 0.42
N GLY A 177 22.88 -4.34 -0.56
CA GLY A 177 21.71 -5.22 -0.64
C GLY A 177 21.63 -6.18 0.55
N LEU A 178 22.76 -6.74 0.99
CA LEU A 178 22.84 -7.62 2.14
C LEU A 178 22.53 -6.88 3.45
N ALA A 179 23.09 -5.68 3.62
CA ALA A 179 22.80 -4.83 4.78
C ALA A 179 21.31 -4.49 4.89
N ILE A 180 20.66 -4.13 3.77
CA ILE A 180 19.22 -3.89 3.70
C ILE A 180 18.40 -5.14 4.08
N GLN A 181 18.79 -6.31 3.58
CA GLN A 181 18.12 -7.57 3.91
C GLN A 181 18.24 -7.90 5.41
N GLN A 182 19.44 -7.80 5.97
CA GLN A 182 19.71 -8.13 7.38
C GLN A 182 19.06 -7.15 8.34
N ALA A 183 19.00 -5.86 7.98
CA ALA A 183 18.28 -4.85 8.74
C ALA A 183 16.74 -4.97 8.62
N GLY A 184 16.23 -5.87 7.76
CA GLY A 184 14.80 -6.06 7.55
C GLY A 184 14.11 -4.80 7.04
N GLU A 185 14.83 -3.96 6.29
CA GLU A 185 14.28 -2.68 5.86
C GLU A 185 13.34 -2.86 4.65
N LEU A 186 12.06 -3.08 4.93
CA LEU A 186 11.01 -3.03 3.91
C LEU A 186 10.60 -1.57 3.69
N SER A 187 11.04 -0.96 2.59
CA SER A 187 10.61 0.39 2.21
C SER A 187 9.55 0.32 1.12
N PHE A 188 8.36 0.86 1.40
CA PHE A 188 7.31 1.07 0.41
C PHE A 188 7.79 1.97 -0.75
N GLU A 189 8.69 2.91 -0.47
CA GLU A 189 9.34 3.72 -1.52
C GLU A 189 10.21 2.85 -2.44
N ARG A 190 11.04 1.94 -1.88
CA ARG A 190 11.85 1.01 -2.69
C ARG A 190 10.98 0.07 -3.53
N ALA A 191 9.86 -0.41 -2.98
CA ALA A 191 8.90 -1.21 -3.74
C ALA A 191 8.31 -0.41 -4.92
N LYS A 192 7.98 0.87 -4.74
CA LYS A 192 7.52 1.76 -5.81
C LYS A 192 8.62 2.06 -6.84
N VAL A 193 9.87 2.24 -6.42
CA VAL A 193 11.01 2.46 -7.33
C VAL A 193 11.25 1.23 -8.20
N LEU A 194 11.32 0.03 -7.61
CA LEU A 194 11.45 -1.24 -8.34
C LEU A 194 10.30 -1.50 -9.30
N MET A 195 9.08 -1.16 -8.88
CA MET A 195 7.89 -1.25 -9.71
C MET A 195 7.98 -0.36 -10.94
N ARG A 196 8.43 0.90 -10.81
CA ARG A 196 8.68 1.77 -11.97
C ARG A 196 9.78 1.21 -12.86
N ALA A 197 10.88 0.72 -12.29
CA ALA A 197 12.00 0.13 -13.02
C ALA A 197 11.62 -1.18 -13.76
N THR A 198 10.57 -1.88 -13.31
CA THR A 198 10.05 -3.07 -13.99
C THR A 198 9.32 -2.72 -15.30
N TYR A 199 8.66 -1.56 -15.36
CA TYR A 199 7.81 -1.14 -16.48
C TYR A 199 8.38 0.00 -17.32
N GLY A 200 9.35 0.74 -16.79
CA GLY A 200 10.17 1.72 -17.50
C GLY A 200 11.50 1.11 -17.95
N SER A 201 12.15 1.73 -18.93
CA SER A 201 13.49 1.36 -19.41
C SER A 201 14.61 1.77 -18.43
N GLU A 202 14.31 1.93 -17.14
CA GLU A 202 15.17 2.56 -16.13
C GLU A 202 15.71 1.49 -15.15
N ARG A 203 16.55 0.58 -15.65
CA ARG A 203 17.30 -0.37 -14.82
C ARG A 203 18.78 -0.13 -15.01
N ILE A 204 19.53 -0.08 -13.92
CA ILE A 204 20.98 0.00 -13.93
C ILE A 204 21.52 -1.42 -14.18
N PRO A 205 22.35 -1.64 -15.21
CA PRO A 205 22.96 -2.94 -15.45
C PRO A 205 23.79 -3.41 -14.25
N LEU A 206 23.78 -4.70 -13.95
CA LEU A 206 24.51 -5.26 -12.80
C LEU A 206 26.02 -5.01 -12.90
N ARG A 207 26.55 -5.01 -14.13
CA ARG A 207 27.94 -4.64 -14.39
C ARG A 207 28.24 -3.20 -13.95
N GLU A 208 27.36 -2.27 -14.29
CA GLU A 208 27.51 -0.87 -13.88
C GLU A 208 27.43 -0.74 -12.35
N LEU A 209 26.45 -1.39 -11.71
CA LEU A 209 26.36 -1.44 -10.24
C LEU A 209 27.60 -2.04 -9.55
N SER A 210 28.35 -2.89 -10.26
CA SER A 210 29.59 -3.49 -9.76
C SER A 210 30.81 -2.59 -9.95
N GLU A 211 30.82 -1.75 -10.99
CA GLU A 211 31.95 -0.87 -11.34
C GLU A 211 31.80 0.53 -10.73
N ARG A 212 30.57 1.09 -10.71
CA ARG A 212 30.29 2.46 -10.29
C ARG A 212 28.88 2.59 -9.71
N PHE A 213 28.80 3.08 -8.48
CA PHE A 213 27.53 3.51 -7.90
C PHE A 213 27.17 4.93 -8.39
N PRO A 214 25.90 5.19 -8.71
CA PRO A 214 25.47 6.51 -9.17
C PRO A 214 25.58 7.58 -8.07
N THR A 215 25.63 8.86 -8.46
CA THR A 215 25.66 10.01 -7.54
C THR A 215 24.38 10.84 -7.54
N ARG A 216 23.55 10.74 -8.58
CA ARG A 216 22.28 11.47 -8.65
C ARG A 216 21.26 10.80 -7.74
N ALA A 217 20.57 11.57 -6.90
CA ALA A 217 19.66 11.05 -5.87
C ALA A 217 18.67 9.99 -6.39
N TYR A 218 18.02 10.23 -7.53
CA TYR A 218 17.10 9.26 -8.14
C TYR A 218 17.76 7.92 -8.50
N ASP A 219 18.94 8.00 -9.12
CA ASP A 219 19.70 6.83 -9.55
C ASP A 219 20.28 6.08 -8.33
N VAL A 220 20.60 6.80 -7.24
CA VAL A 220 21.02 6.23 -5.95
C VAL A 220 19.90 5.39 -5.33
N ASP A 221 18.69 5.95 -5.25
CA ASP A 221 17.53 5.22 -4.72
C ASP A 221 17.24 3.96 -5.55
N LEU A 222 17.35 4.06 -6.88
CA LEU A 222 17.21 2.93 -7.79
C LEU A 222 18.30 1.87 -7.57
N ALA A 223 19.56 2.29 -7.43
CA ALA A 223 20.69 1.40 -7.18
C ALA A 223 20.51 0.63 -5.86
N TYR A 224 20.11 1.30 -4.78
CA TYR A 224 19.80 0.65 -3.50
C TYR A 224 18.62 -0.31 -3.61
N ALA A 225 17.56 0.07 -4.33
CA ALA A 225 16.40 -0.78 -4.51
C ALA A 225 16.73 -2.04 -5.32
N GLN A 226 17.48 -1.91 -6.43
CA GLN A 226 17.96 -3.05 -7.21
C GLN A 226 18.88 -3.95 -6.39
N SER A 227 19.83 -3.37 -5.66
CA SER A 227 20.74 -4.08 -4.77
C SER A 227 20.00 -4.97 -3.77
N ALA A 228 19.01 -4.41 -3.07
CA ALA A 228 18.19 -5.14 -2.11
C ALA A 228 17.38 -6.26 -2.75
N ASP A 229 16.80 -6.05 -3.94
CA ASP A 229 15.97 -7.07 -4.60
C ASP A 229 16.80 -8.19 -5.26
N ILE A 230 18.01 -7.89 -5.73
CA ILE A 230 18.95 -8.91 -6.23
C ILE A 230 19.43 -9.79 -5.08
N VAL A 231 19.81 -9.21 -3.93
CA VAL A 231 20.22 -10.02 -2.78
C VAL A 231 19.05 -10.83 -2.23
N ARG A 232 17.84 -10.26 -2.16
CA ARG A 232 16.62 -11.02 -1.87
C ARG A 232 16.46 -12.21 -2.82
N PHE A 233 16.61 -11.99 -4.13
CA PHE A 233 16.52 -13.05 -5.14
C PHE A 233 17.54 -14.18 -4.89
N LEU A 234 18.78 -13.84 -4.53
CA LEU A 234 19.79 -14.82 -4.15
C LEU A 234 19.40 -15.61 -2.89
N LEU A 235 18.72 -14.97 -1.94
CA LEU A 235 18.33 -15.58 -0.66
C LEU A 235 16.99 -16.33 -0.71
N ASP A 236 16.15 -16.10 -1.72
CA ASP A 236 14.80 -16.68 -1.86
C ASP A 236 14.82 -18.21 -2.09
N ASP A 237 15.95 -18.77 -2.53
CA ASP A 237 16.16 -20.21 -2.64
C ASP A 237 16.11 -20.88 -1.25
N PRO A 238 15.50 -22.07 -1.08
CA PRO A 238 15.54 -22.82 0.18
C PRO A 238 16.95 -23.10 0.75
N ARG A 239 17.97 -23.06 -0.10
CA ARG A 239 19.40 -23.18 0.24
C ARG A 239 20.14 -21.84 0.16
N GLY A 240 19.44 -20.71 0.04
CA GLY A 240 19.98 -19.36 -0.12
C GLY A 240 21.02 -19.03 0.93
N THR A 241 20.73 -19.25 2.22
CA THR A 241 21.70 -19.05 3.32
C THR A 241 22.93 -19.95 3.18
N VAL A 242 22.78 -21.21 2.78
CA VAL A 242 23.93 -22.12 2.58
C VAL A 242 24.81 -21.65 1.42
N LYS A 243 24.18 -21.15 0.34
CA LYS A 243 24.88 -20.56 -0.81
C LYS A 243 25.59 -19.26 -0.42
N LEU A 244 24.95 -18.39 0.36
CA LEU A 244 25.56 -17.17 0.91
C LEU A 244 26.82 -17.50 1.73
N ARG A 245 26.72 -18.44 2.67
CA ARG A 245 27.88 -18.87 3.48
C ARG A 245 29.02 -19.41 2.62
N ARG A 246 28.69 -20.15 1.54
CA ARG A 246 29.70 -20.62 0.57
C ARG A 246 30.34 -19.44 -0.16
N LEU A 247 29.56 -18.48 -0.65
CA LEU A 247 30.05 -17.25 -1.29
C LEU A 247 31.01 -16.50 -0.37
N VAL A 248 30.60 -16.24 0.87
CA VAL A 248 31.42 -15.55 1.89
C VAL A 248 32.74 -16.28 2.14
N ARG A 249 32.72 -17.62 2.24
CA ARG A 249 33.93 -18.43 2.46
C ARG A 249 34.89 -18.39 1.27
N GLU A 250 34.40 -18.41 0.03
CA GLU A 250 35.23 -18.28 -1.17
C GLU A 250 35.84 -16.87 -1.28
N LEU A 251 35.04 -15.83 -0.97
CA LEU A 251 35.55 -14.45 -0.88
C LEU A 251 36.62 -14.32 0.21
N ARG A 252 36.41 -14.96 1.36
CA ARG A 252 37.37 -15.01 2.48
C ARG A 252 38.71 -15.64 2.09
N THR A 253 38.75 -16.58 1.15
CA THR A 253 39.99 -17.20 0.63
C THR A 253 40.62 -16.40 -0.50
N GLY A 254 40.04 -15.27 -0.91
CA GLY A 254 40.57 -14.36 -1.92
C GLY A 254 40.07 -14.63 -3.35
N ALA A 255 39.03 -15.45 -3.53
CA ALA A 255 38.39 -15.61 -4.82
C ALA A 255 37.77 -14.28 -5.29
N THR A 256 37.71 -14.06 -6.60
CA THR A 256 36.96 -12.92 -7.13
C THR A 256 35.47 -13.11 -6.86
N PHE A 257 34.70 -12.02 -6.79
CA PHE A 257 33.26 -12.12 -6.57
C PHE A 257 32.56 -12.93 -7.67
N ALA A 258 33.00 -12.80 -8.93
CA ALA A 258 32.45 -13.57 -10.04
C ALA A 258 32.67 -15.08 -9.86
N ASP A 259 33.89 -15.49 -9.50
CA ASP A 259 34.22 -16.91 -9.27
C ASP A 259 33.48 -17.47 -8.05
N ALA A 260 33.44 -16.70 -6.96
CA ALA A 260 32.74 -17.07 -5.73
C ALA A 260 31.22 -17.23 -5.99
N LEU A 261 30.62 -16.33 -6.78
CA LEU A 261 29.22 -16.41 -7.19
C LEU A 261 28.96 -17.65 -8.06
N GLU A 262 29.82 -17.92 -9.03
CA GLU A 262 29.70 -19.10 -9.89
C GLU A 262 29.80 -20.40 -9.09
N HIS A 263 30.74 -20.50 -8.15
CA HIS A 263 30.85 -21.69 -7.30
C HIS A 263 29.69 -21.85 -6.32
N ALA A 264 29.18 -20.76 -5.75
CA ALA A 264 28.14 -20.81 -4.74
C ALA A 264 26.73 -20.95 -5.31
N TYR A 265 26.42 -20.20 -6.37
CA TYR A 265 25.09 -20.08 -6.96
C TYR A 265 24.96 -20.78 -8.31
N TYR A 266 26.06 -21.27 -8.90
CA TYR A 266 26.09 -21.85 -10.25
C TYR A 266 25.67 -20.87 -11.34
N MET A 267 25.96 -19.59 -11.13
CA MET A 267 25.62 -18.49 -12.03
C MET A 267 26.78 -17.51 -12.13
N ARG A 268 27.06 -17.07 -13.35
CA ARG A 268 27.92 -15.90 -13.60
C ARG A 268 27.11 -14.61 -13.39
N PRO A 269 27.75 -13.44 -13.19
CA PRO A 269 27.03 -12.18 -12.99
C PRO A 269 26.00 -11.85 -14.08
N ALA A 270 26.30 -12.15 -15.35
CA ALA A 270 25.35 -11.94 -16.45
C ALA A 270 24.16 -12.92 -16.42
N GLU A 271 24.33 -14.12 -15.87
CA GLU A 271 23.24 -15.08 -15.66
C GLU A 271 22.35 -14.64 -14.50
N LEU A 272 22.96 -14.22 -13.39
CA LEU A 272 22.27 -13.62 -12.25
C LEU A 272 21.36 -12.47 -12.69
N GLU A 273 21.87 -11.52 -13.47
CA GLU A 273 21.07 -10.39 -13.97
C GLU A 273 19.86 -10.86 -14.81
N ARG A 274 20.07 -11.81 -15.72
CA ARG A 274 18.98 -12.33 -16.57
C ARG A 274 17.90 -13.05 -15.76
N GLU A 275 18.32 -13.91 -14.82
CA GLU A 275 17.39 -14.66 -13.98
C GLU A 275 16.64 -13.77 -13.00
N TRP A 276 17.34 -12.81 -12.38
CA TRP A 276 16.73 -11.79 -11.54
C TRP A 276 15.69 -10.95 -12.31
N ILE A 277 16.01 -10.51 -13.54
CA ILE A 277 15.06 -9.79 -14.39
C ILE A 277 13.83 -10.65 -14.70
N ALA A 278 14.01 -11.94 -14.96
CA ALA A 278 12.90 -12.86 -15.21
C ALA A 278 12.03 -13.05 -13.97
N ASP A 279 12.63 -13.19 -12.79
CA ASP A 279 11.94 -13.23 -11.48
C ASP A 279 11.14 -11.96 -11.22
N LEU A 280 11.80 -10.79 -11.31
CA LEU A 280 11.18 -9.48 -11.10
C LEU A 280 9.97 -9.27 -12.03
N SER A 281 10.13 -9.63 -13.31
CA SER A 281 9.05 -9.57 -14.29
C SER A 281 7.92 -10.54 -13.94
N SER A 282 8.23 -11.71 -13.38
CA SER A 282 7.26 -12.75 -13.03
C SER A 282 6.40 -12.38 -11.82
N ARG A 283 7.02 -11.85 -10.76
CA ARG A 283 6.34 -11.40 -9.53
C ARG A 283 5.40 -10.23 -9.80
N ASN A 284 5.76 -9.38 -10.76
CA ASN A 284 4.99 -8.18 -11.07
C ASN A 284 3.93 -8.37 -12.18
N ARG A 285 3.77 -9.57 -12.78
CA ARG A 285 2.89 -9.83 -13.95
C ARG A 285 1.45 -9.31 -13.83
N LEU A 286 0.89 -9.31 -12.62
CA LEU A 286 -0.50 -8.89 -12.39
C LEU A 286 -0.66 -7.36 -12.24
N PHE A 287 0.44 -6.65 -12.09
CA PHE A 287 0.42 -5.22 -11.80
C PHE A 287 -0.11 -4.33 -12.94
N PRO A 288 0.17 -4.59 -14.24
CA PRO A 288 -0.40 -3.84 -15.35
C PRO A 288 -1.91 -4.08 -15.48
N LEU A 289 -2.40 -5.23 -15.00
CA LEU A 289 -3.83 -5.51 -14.93
C LEU A 289 -4.50 -4.69 -13.82
N LEU A 290 -3.81 -4.45 -12.70
CA LEU A 290 -4.34 -3.66 -11.58
C LEU A 290 -4.26 -2.15 -11.80
N LEU A 291 -3.17 -1.64 -12.40
CA LEU A 291 -2.98 -0.22 -12.71
C LEU A 291 -3.43 0.20 -14.11
N GLY A 292 -3.61 -0.75 -15.02
CA GLY A 292 -4.27 -0.48 -16.29
C GLY A 292 -5.67 0.00 -15.98
N GLY A 293 -5.94 1.29 -16.17
CA GLY A 293 -7.21 1.93 -15.78
C GLY A 293 -8.48 1.18 -16.24
N GLY A 294 -8.36 0.27 -17.22
CA GLY A 294 -9.40 -0.66 -17.63
C GLY A 294 -10.04 -1.47 -16.49
N VAL A 295 -9.32 -1.92 -15.45
CA VAL A 295 -9.96 -2.68 -14.35
C VAL A 295 -10.79 -1.78 -13.45
N ALA A 296 -10.30 -0.58 -13.12
CA ALA A 296 -11.08 0.42 -12.39
C ALA A 296 -12.31 0.86 -13.19
N TRP A 297 -12.14 1.10 -14.50
CA TRP A 297 -13.25 1.47 -15.39
C TRP A 297 -14.25 0.33 -15.62
N THR A 298 -13.81 -0.94 -15.70
CA THR A 298 -14.72 -2.10 -15.83
C THR A 298 -15.48 -2.37 -14.53
N LEU A 299 -14.83 -2.27 -13.37
CA LEU A 299 -15.50 -2.33 -12.08
C LEU A 299 -16.51 -1.19 -11.90
N ALA A 300 -16.14 0.04 -12.27
CA ALA A 300 -17.05 1.18 -12.27
C ALA A 300 -18.23 0.96 -13.23
N ALA A 301 -17.98 0.47 -14.45
CA ALA A 301 -19.00 0.17 -15.44
C ALA A 301 -19.96 -0.95 -15.01
N LEU A 302 -19.54 -1.86 -14.12
CA LEU A 302 -20.40 -2.90 -13.55
C LEU A 302 -21.15 -2.41 -12.30
N LEU A 303 -20.48 -1.70 -11.40
CA LEU A 303 -21.04 -1.26 -10.13
C LEU A 303 -22.03 -0.11 -10.27
N LEU A 304 -21.80 0.83 -11.20
CA LEU A 304 -22.70 1.97 -11.40
C LEU A 304 -24.11 1.57 -11.87
N PRO A 305 -24.29 0.67 -12.87
CA PRO A 305 -25.61 0.16 -13.23
C PRO A 305 -26.27 -0.62 -12.09
N ILE A 306 -25.53 -1.43 -11.34
CA ILE A 306 -26.08 -2.19 -10.20
C ILE A 306 -26.56 -1.22 -9.11
N ALA A 307 -25.77 -0.20 -8.77
CA ALA A 307 -26.14 0.83 -7.82
C ALA A 307 -27.35 1.63 -8.30
N TYR A 308 -27.39 1.99 -9.58
CA TYR A 308 -28.53 2.67 -10.21
C TYR A 308 -29.81 1.82 -10.16
N LEU A 309 -29.73 0.54 -10.52
CA LEU A 309 -30.85 -0.39 -10.47
C LEU A 309 -31.35 -0.61 -9.03
N ARG A 310 -30.45 -0.74 -8.05
CA ARG A 310 -30.80 -0.82 -6.62
C ARG A 310 -31.49 0.47 -6.14
N ARG A 311 -30.96 1.64 -6.50
CA ARG A 311 -31.57 2.94 -6.17
C ARG A 311 -32.94 3.10 -6.80
N ARG A 312 -33.10 2.70 -8.07
CA ARG A 312 -34.36 2.78 -8.82
C ARG A 312 -35.42 1.85 -8.23
N ARG A 313 -35.05 0.63 -7.82
CA ARG A 313 -35.96 -0.29 -7.11
C ARG A 313 -36.46 0.34 -5.80
N ARG A 314 -35.54 0.80 -4.94
CA ARG A 314 -35.89 1.46 -3.67
C ARG A 314 -36.81 2.68 -3.85
N ALA A 315 -36.56 3.51 -4.87
CA ALA A 315 -37.42 4.66 -5.17
C ALA A 315 -38.84 4.25 -5.61
N ARG A 316 -38.97 3.18 -6.40
CA ARG A 316 -40.28 2.64 -6.80
C ARG A 316 -41.03 2.04 -5.61
N ASP A 317 -40.34 1.34 -4.72
CA ASP A 317 -40.94 0.75 -3.52
C ASP A 317 -41.46 1.82 -2.56
N LEU A 318 -40.72 2.94 -2.40
CA LEU A 318 -41.16 4.09 -1.61
C LEU A 318 -42.40 4.76 -2.21
N LEU A 319 -42.41 5.01 -3.53
CA LEU A 319 -43.57 5.59 -4.22
C LEU A 319 -44.80 4.68 -4.12
N ALA A 320 -44.61 3.36 -4.26
CA ALA A 320 -45.69 2.39 -4.11
C ALA A 320 -46.22 2.34 -2.66
N ALA A 321 -45.36 2.48 -1.66
CA ALA A 321 -45.77 2.58 -0.26
C ALA A 321 -46.59 3.85 0.02
N MET A 322 -46.16 5.00 -0.51
CA MET A 322 -46.91 6.26 -0.38
C MET A 322 -48.28 6.18 -1.08
N ALA A 323 -48.35 5.61 -2.29
CA ALA A 323 -49.61 5.43 -3.01
C ALA A 323 -50.60 4.53 -2.27
N ARG A 324 -50.12 3.47 -1.59
CA ARG A 324 -50.97 2.60 -0.75
C ARG A 324 -51.53 3.34 0.46
N ARG A 325 -50.71 4.18 1.11
CA ARG A 325 -51.17 5.01 2.24
C ARG A 325 -52.22 6.02 1.81
N GLU A 326 -51.99 6.73 0.70
CA GLU A 326 -52.99 7.66 0.16
C GLU A 326 -54.31 6.97 -0.20
N ALA A 327 -54.25 5.75 -0.77
CA ALA A 327 -55.45 4.99 -1.09
C ALA A 327 -56.22 4.56 0.17
N GLN A 328 -55.52 4.20 1.24
CA GLN A 328 -56.12 3.89 2.54
C GLN A 328 -56.77 5.12 3.16
N GLU A 329 -56.07 6.25 3.21
CA GLU A 329 -56.61 7.52 3.74
C GLU A 329 -57.83 8.00 2.94
N ARG A 330 -57.82 7.87 1.61
CA ARG A 330 -58.98 8.20 0.77
C ARG A 330 -60.17 7.29 1.05
N ALA A 331 -59.93 5.99 1.24
CA ALA A 331 -60.97 5.04 1.60
C ALA A 331 -61.57 5.34 2.99
N GLU A 332 -60.74 5.73 3.95
CA GLU A 332 -61.17 6.14 5.29
C GLU A 332 -62.01 7.43 5.24
N ARG A 333 -61.55 8.47 4.54
CA ARG A 333 -62.33 9.72 4.37
C ARG A 333 -63.66 9.49 3.66
N LEU A 334 -63.70 8.59 2.66
CA LEU A 334 -64.94 8.22 1.99
C LEU A 334 -65.90 7.50 2.95
N ARG A 335 -65.39 6.62 3.82
CA ARG A 335 -66.21 5.97 4.85
C ARG A 335 -66.76 6.98 5.84
N GLU A 336 -65.95 7.91 6.34
CA GLU A 336 -66.39 8.99 7.23
C GLU A 336 -67.46 9.88 6.55
N LEU A 337 -67.27 10.25 5.29
CA LEU A 337 -68.28 10.99 4.51
C LEU A 337 -69.60 10.22 4.39
N ILE A 338 -69.55 8.92 4.09
CA ILE A 338 -70.74 8.08 3.99
C ILE A 338 -71.45 7.98 5.36
N GLU A 339 -70.70 7.82 6.45
CA GLU A 339 -71.25 7.79 7.81
C GLU A 339 -71.92 9.11 8.21
N THR A 340 -71.27 10.25 7.92
CA THR A 340 -71.87 11.57 8.18
C THR A 340 -73.12 11.84 7.34
N LEU A 341 -73.15 11.40 6.07
CA LEU A 341 -74.35 11.50 5.22
C LEU A 341 -75.49 10.60 5.73
N ARG A 342 -75.20 9.37 6.17
CA ARG A 342 -76.19 8.49 6.81
C ARG A 342 -76.73 9.09 8.11
N ALA A 343 -75.87 9.66 8.95
CA ALA A 343 -76.28 10.33 10.18
C ALA A 343 -77.18 11.55 9.90
N ARG A 344 -76.99 12.25 8.78
CA ARG A 344 -77.86 13.36 8.34
C ARG A 344 -79.20 12.90 7.74
N GLN A 345 -79.27 11.72 7.12
CA GLN A 345 -80.51 11.18 6.55
C GLN A 345 -81.43 10.50 7.57
N ALA A 346 -80.95 10.21 8.79
CA ALA A 346 -81.75 9.65 9.88
C ALA A 346 -82.58 10.71 10.65
N VAL A 347 -83.26 11.61 9.93
CA VAL A 347 -84.21 12.58 10.50
C VAL A 347 -85.63 12.24 10.04
N TRP A 348 -86.50 12.07 11.03
CA TRP A 348 -87.81 11.44 11.05
C TRP A 348 -88.88 11.98 10.07
N VAL A 349 -89.71 11.07 9.55
CA VAL A 349 -91.08 11.39 9.09
C VAL A 349 -92.09 10.61 9.94
N VAL A 350 -92.93 11.37 10.63
CA VAL A 350 -94.05 10.93 11.48
C VAL A 350 -95.24 10.49 10.59
N PRO A 351 -95.88 9.33 10.81
CA PRO A 351 -97.06 8.96 10.04
C PRO A 351 -98.34 9.55 10.66
N THR A 352 -99.06 10.37 9.89
CA THR A 352 -100.49 10.68 10.11
C THR A 352 -101.36 9.61 9.45
N ALA A 353 -102.25 8.98 10.21
CA ALA A 353 -103.28 8.05 9.76
C ALA A 353 -104.68 8.68 10.01
N PRO A 354 -105.82 8.07 9.65
CA PRO A 354 -106.18 7.25 8.47
C PRO A 354 -107.52 7.74 7.83
N LEU A 355 -108.04 7.09 6.78
CA LEU A 355 -109.50 6.92 6.56
C LEU A 355 -109.79 5.70 5.67
N LEU A 356 -110.84 4.97 6.05
CA LEU A 356 -111.21 3.58 5.75
C LEU A 356 -111.89 3.29 4.40
N ASN A 357 -111.80 2.04 3.92
CA ASN A 357 -112.91 1.04 3.86
C ASN A 357 -112.40 -0.27 3.19
N ALA A 358 -112.41 -1.41 3.89
CA ALA A 358 -113.49 -2.42 4.00
C ALA A 358 -113.63 -3.26 2.71
N ALA A 359 -113.64 -4.60 2.68
CA ALA A 359 -113.96 -5.62 3.68
C ALA A 359 -113.42 -7.02 3.25
N GLU A 360 -113.24 -7.89 4.25
CA GLU A 360 -113.51 -9.36 4.29
C GLU A 360 -112.93 -10.31 3.22
N GLY A 361 -112.35 -11.48 3.52
CA GLY A 361 -112.19 -12.25 4.77
C GLY A 361 -111.60 -13.64 4.46
N GLU A 362 -110.85 -14.17 5.45
CA GLU A 362 -110.57 -15.59 5.81
C GLU A 362 -109.95 -16.53 4.74
N GLY A 363 -108.72 -17.03 4.90
CA GLY A 363 -108.27 -18.12 5.81
C GLY A 363 -107.92 -19.34 4.92
N SER A 364 -106.87 -20.15 5.04
CA SER A 364 -105.92 -20.50 6.08
C SER A 364 -104.74 -21.30 5.45
N ASP A 365 -103.55 -21.15 6.07
CA ASP A 365 -102.21 -21.77 5.97
C ASP A 365 -102.12 -23.34 5.85
N PRO A 366 -100.95 -24.04 5.76
CA PRO A 366 -99.57 -23.68 5.36
C PRO A 366 -98.85 -24.65 4.36
N THR A 367 -97.71 -24.17 3.83
CA THR A 367 -96.43 -24.78 3.35
C THR A 367 -96.04 -26.24 3.72
N PRO A 368 -94.91 -26.83 3.21
CA PRO A 368 -94.08 -26.61 2.01
C PRO A 368 -93.80 -27.93 1.23
N LEU A 369 -93.08 -27.91 0.09
CA LEU A 369 -91.95 -28.83 -0.22
C LEU A 369 -91.40 -28.64 -1.66
N ARG A 370 -90.21 -28.04 -1.71
CA ARG A 370 -88.99 -28.55 -2.41
C ARG A 370 -89.14 -29.16 -3.82
N GLN A 371 -88.75 -28.35 -4.81
CA GLN A 371 -88.13 -28.71 -6.10
C GLN A 371 -86.98 -27.69 -6.29
N GLU A 372 -85.84 -27.92 -6.91
CA GLU A 372 -85.24 -29.06 -7.59
C GLU A 372 -83.77 -28.63 -7.79
N ALA A 373 -82.84 -29.58 -7.82
CA ALA A 373 -81.48 -29.31 -8.27
C ALA A 373 -81.46 -29.38 -9.81
N ALA A 374 -80.93 -28.35 -10.46
CA ALA A 374 -80.39 -28.46 -11.81
C ALA A 374 -79.27 -27.44 -12.01
N SER A 375 -78.07 -27.96 -12.21
CA SER A 375 -76.88 -27.25 -12.65
C SER A 375 -77.01 -26.87 -14.13
N SER A 376 -76.65 -25.64 -14.48
CA SER A 376 -76.04 -25.35 -15.78
C SER A 376 -75.21 -24.08 -15.71
N ASP A 377 -73.93 -24.24 -15.99
CA ASP A 377 -72.96 -23.18 -16.22
C ASP A 377 -73.16 -22.56 -17.62
N GLY A 378 -72.86 -21.26 -17.75
CA GLY A 378 -72.61 -20.58 -19.03
C GLY A 378 -73.74 -19.74 -19.66
N ALA A 379 -73.78 -18.43 -19.36
CA ALA A 379 -74.14 -17.39 -20.34
C ALA A 379 -73.72 -15.98 -19.87
N VAL A 380 -73.06 -15.23 -20.76
CA VAL A 380 -72.52 -13.87 -20.58
C VAL A 380 -73.66 -12.83 -20.43
N PRO A 381 -73.55 -11.83 -19.55
CA PRO A 381 -74.61 -10.83 -19.35
C PRO A 381 -74.68 -9.83 -20.51
N VAL A 382 -75.90 -9.52 -20.95
CA VAL A 382 -76.18 -8.51 -21.99
C VAL A 382 -76.96 -7.35 -21.36
N VAL A 383 -76.53 -6.12 -21.64
CA VAL A 383 -77.20 -4.89 -21.18
C VAL A 383 -77.95 -4.27 -22.35
N ARG A 384 -79.21 -3.89 -22.10
CA ARG A 384 -80.11 -3.28 -23.08
C ARG A 384 -80.26 -1.79 -22.78
N VAL A 385 -80.01 -0.93 -23.77
CA VAL A 385 -80.25 0.53 -23.67
C VAL A 385 -81.10 0.93 -24.87
N GLY A 386 -82.38 1.19 -24.65
CA GLY A 386 -83.35 1.43 -25.73
C GLY A 386 -83.58 0.17 -26.59
N ASP A 387 -83.81 0.35 -27.89
CA ASP A 387 -84.13 -0.73 -28.84
C ASP A 387 -82.91 -1.42 -29.46
N GLU A 388 -81.68 -1.07 -29.05
CA GLU A 388 -80.45 -1.73 -29.50
C GLU A 388 -79.80 -2.59 -28.39
N THR A 389 -79.16 -3.68 -28.82
CA THR A 389 -78.50 -4.66 -27.94
C THR A 389 -77.00 -4.72 -28.26
N HIS A 390 -76.13 -4.49 -27.26
CA HIS A 390 -74.67 -4.57 -27.40
C HIS A 390 -74.09 -5.71 -26.57
N THR A 391 -73.22 -6.52 -27.18
CA THR A 391 -72.35 -7.49 -26.51
C THR A 391 -70.94 -6.91 -26.35
N LEU A 392 -70.41 -6.96 -25.13
CA LEU A 392 -69.00 -6.61 -24.83
C LEU A 392 -68.11 -7.76 -25.30
N HIS A 393 -67.13 -7.47 -26.17
CA HIS A 393 -65.96 -8.33 -26.40
C HIS A 393 -64.86 -8.02 -25.38
#